data_AF-A0A2U4CKT7-F1
#
_entry.id   AF-A0A2U4CKT7-F1
#
_cell.length_a   1.000
_cell.length_b   1.000
_cell.length_c   1.000
_cell.angle_alpha   90.00
_cell.angle_beta   90.00
_cell.angle_gamma   90.00
#
_symmetry.space_group_name_H-M   'P 1'
#
loop_
_entity.id
_entity.type
_entity.pdbx_description
1 polymer ?
#
loop_
_entity_poly.entity_id
_entity_poly.type
_entity_poly.pdbx_seq_one_letter_code
_entity_poly.pdbx_strand_id
1 'polypeptide(L)'
;MTACCSWNDVFQYETNKVIRIQSMNYGTIKWFFHVLFFSYISFALVNDKRYQWKEPVISSVHAKVKGVGEVKKEIMENGLKKVVWNVFDTADYTVPLQGNSFFVMTNFLKIEGQEQGLCPEYPTRGTLCSSDRGCKKGWMGPKSKGIQTGRCIEYKGKQKTCEVSAWCPVEAVEKAPEPALLGSAENFTVLIKNNIDFPRHNYTTRNILPDINVTCTFHKTQNPQCPIFRLGDIFQETGDNFSDVAIQGGIMGIEIYWDCNLDTWFHHCRPKYSFRRLDDKTAKESLYPGYNFRYAKYYKENNTEKRTLIKAFGIRFDILVFGTGGKFDIIQLIVYIGSNLSYFGLTLKYVSFVDEPHIRMVNQRLLGRSLQDVEGEEVPRPPMDFTDLSRLPLSLHEPPPIPGQPETIQLLSEGATPRSSDCPNWCQCGKCLPSQLPERQRWLEELCCRKKLGACITTSEPFKKLILSRHVLQFLLHYQEPLLVLDADSTNSQLRHCAYRCYTMWRFGSQDLADFAILPSCCRWRIRREFPKREGQYSGFKSPY
;
A
#
# COMPACT_ATOMS: atom_id res chain seq x y z
N MET A 1 -31.16 30.05 -28.42
CA MET A 1 -30.55 28.71 -28.26
C MET A 1 -31.54 27.84 -27.50
N THR A 2 -32.55 27.33 -28.18
CA THR A 2 -33.60 26.51 -27.58
C THR A 2 -34.12 25.55 -28.66
N ALA A 3 -34.30 24.28 -28.27
CA ALA A 3 -34.79 23.14 -29.04
C ALA A 3 -33.80 22.49 -30.04
N CYS A 4 -32.76 21.80 -29.54
CA CYS A 4 -32.00 20.81 -30.32
C CYS A 4 -32.23 19.36 -29.85
N CYS A 5 -33.13 19.12 -28.88
CA CYS A 5 -33.50 17.78 -28.43
C CYS A 5 -34.95 17.50 -28.83
N SER A 6 -35.16 16.52 -29.70
CA SER A 6 -36.48 15.97 -29.99
C SER A 6 -36.86 14.96 -28.88
N TRP A 7 -38.14 14.84 -28.53
CA TRP A 7 -38.60 13.79 -27.62
C TRP A 7 -38.29 12.38 -28.13
N ASN A 8 -38.14 12.23 -29.45
CA ASN A 8 -37.73 10.97 -30.07
C ASN A 8 -36.26 10.61 -29.79
N ASP A 9 -35.39 11.59 -29.54
CA ASP A 9 -33.97 11.35 -29.22
C ASP A 9 -33.80 10.81 -27.78
N VAL A 10 -34.76 11.09 -26.89
CA VAL A 10 -34.77 10.59 -25.50
C VAL A 10 -35.00 9.07 -25.44
N PHE A 11 -35.70 8.51 -26.42
CA PHE A 11 -35.99 7.08 -26.51
C PHE A 11 -35.10 6.32 -27.50
N GLN A 12 -34.09 6.98 -28.09
CA GLN A 12 -33.08 6.30 -28.91
C GLN A 12 -32.18 5.47 -28.00
N TYR A 13 -32.11 4.17 -28.27
CA TYR A 13 -31.17 3.25 -27.63
C TYR A 13 -30.24 2.66 -28.68
N GLU A 14 -28.94 2.90 -28.53
CA GLU A 14 -27.93 2.31 -29.41
C GLU A 14 -27.58 0.91 -28.89
N THR A 15 -27.58 -0.08 -29.78
CA THR A 15 -27.10 -1.44 -29.49
C THR A 15 -25.91 -1.78 -30.34
N ASN A 16 -24.93 -2.43 -29.71
CA ASN A 16 -23.77 -2.93 -30.42
C ASN A 16 -24.18 -4.07 -31.35
N LYS A 17 -23.89 -3.95 -32.64
CA LYS A 17 -24.09 -5.03 -33.61
C LYS A 17 -23.05 -6.13 -33.36
N VAL A 18 -23.51 -7.27 -32.85
CA VAL A 18 -22.64 -8.41 -32.50
C VAL A 18 -22.72 -9.51 -33.55
N ILE A 19 -21.59 -10.15 -33.81
CA ILE A 19 -21.50 -11.31 -34.69
C ILE A 19 -21.14 -12.53 -33.84
N ARG A 20 -21.96 -13.58 -33.94
CA ARG A 20 -21.77 -14.80 -33.15
C ARG A 20 -20.90 -15.78 -33.91
N ILE A 21 -19.62 -15.86 -33.52
CA ILE A 21 -18.70 -16.86 -34.07
C ILE A 21 -18.95 -18.21 -33.38
N GLN A 22 -19.39 -19.20 -34.14
CA GLN A 22 -19.60 -20.57 -33.65
C GLN A 22 -18.31 -21.39 -33.85
N SER A 23 -17.46 -21.44 -32.82
CA SER A 23 -16.22 -22.22 -32.82
C SER A 23 -15.95 -22.80 -31.44
N MET A 24 -15.56 -24.08 -31.39
CA MET A 24 -15.26 -24.76 -30.13
C MET A 24 -14.02 -24.15 -29.45
N ASN A 25 -12.97 -23.86 -30.22
CA ASN A 25 -11.69 -23.37 -29.67
C ASN A 25 -11.85 -21.99 -29.00
N TYR A 26 -12.46 -21.03 -29.69
CA TYR A 26 -12.71 -19.69 -29.12
C TYR A 26 -13.69 -19.74 -27.94
N GLY A 27 -14.70 -20.63 -27.99
CA GLY A 27 -15.61 -20.87 -26.89
C GLY A 27 -14.89 -21.37 -25.64
N THR A 28 -14.07 -22.42 -25.78
CA THR A 28 -13.32 -23.01 -24.66
C THR A 28 -12.32 -22.03 -24.07
N ILE A 29 -11.55 -21.29 -24.90
CA ILE A 29 -10.60 -20.29 -24.44
C ILE A 29 -11.31 -19.16 -23.69
N LYS A 30 -12.41 -18.63 -24.25
CA LYS A 30 -13.21 -17.59 -23.59
C LYS A 30 -13.67 -18.05 -22.20
N TRP A 31 -14.30 -19.22 -22.11
CA TRP A 31 -14.82 -19.73 -20.84
C TRP A 31 -13.71 -20.06 -19.83
N PHE A 32 -12.58 -20.60 -20.28
CA PHE A 32 -11.42 -20.83 -19.42
C PHE A 32 -10.96 -19.55 -18.71
N PHE A 33 -10.76 -18.46 -19.47
CA PHE A 33 -10.36 -17.19 -18.87
C PHE A 33 -11.44 -16.58 -17.98
N HIS A 34 -12.72 -16.70 -18.35
CA HIS A 34 -13.82 -16.22 -17.51
C HIS A 34 -13.85 -16.96 -16.16
N VAL A 35 -13.72 -18.28 -16.17
CA VAL A 35 -13.67 -19.10 -14.95
C VAL A 35 -12.43 -18.80 -14.11
N LEU A 36 -11.27 -18.61 -14.75
CA LEU A 36 -10.03 -18.24 -14.07
C LEU A 36 -10.13 -16.89 -13.36
N PHE A 37 -10.63 -15.86 -14.04
CA PHE A 37 -10.81 -14.54 -13.42
C PHE A 37 -11.89 -14.57 -12.34
N PHE A 38 -13.01 -15.24 -12.60
CA PHE A 38 -14.08 -15.37 -11.61
C PHE A 38 -13.63 -16.08 -10.34
N SER A 39 -12.85 -17.16 -10.47
CA SER A 39 -12.33 -17.90 -9.31
C SER A 39 -11.36 -17.05 -8.50
N TYR A 40 -10.46 -16.30 -9.15
CA TYR A 40 -9.55 -15.36 -8.48
C TYR A 40 -10.31 -14.23 -7.76
N ILE A 41 -11.27 -13.59 -8.43
CA ILE A 41 -12.07 -12.49 -7.86
C ILE A 41 -12.86 -12.99 -6.65
N SER A 42 -13.44 -14.20 -6.73
CA SER A 42 -14.17 -14.83 -5.64
C SER A 42 -13.26 -15.20 -4.48
N PHE A 43 -12.07 -15.74 -4.75
CA PHE A 43 -11.06 -16.04 -3.74
C PHE A 43 -10.65 -14.77 -2.98
N ALA A 44 -10.30 -13.70 -3.69
CA ALA A 44 -9.93 -12.43 -3.08
C ALA A 44 -11.09 -11.77 -2.30
N LEU A 45 -12.33 -11.92 -2.78
CA LEU A 45 -13.53 -11.43 -2.09
C LEU A 45 -13.70 -12.09 -0.71
N VAL A 46 -13.53 -13.42 -0.65
CA VAL A 46 -13.72 -14.22 0.56
C VAL A 46 -12.52 -14.10 1.50
N ASN A 47 -11.30 -14.25 0.99
CA ASN A 47 -10.07 -14.24 1.80
C ASN A 47 -9.84 -12.88 2.46
N ASP A 48 -9.93 -11.79 1.70
CA ASP A 48 -9.70 -10.44 2.21
C ASP A 48 -10.96 -9.81 2.83
N LYS A 49 -12.11 -10.50 2.74
CA LYS A 49 -13.45 -10.04 3.16
C LYS A 49 -13.81 -8.67 2.57
N ARG A 50 -13.59 -8.47 1.27
CA ARG A 50 -13.81 -7.17 0.60
C ARG A 50 -15.27 -6.74 0.52
N TYR A 51 -16.19 -7.66 0.78
CA TYR A 51 -17.61 -7.38 0.93
C TYR A 51 -17.98 -6.72 2.27
N GLN A 52 -17.02 -6.62 3.21
CA GLN A 52 -17.23 -5.99 4.51
C GLN A 52 -16.71 -4.56 4.52
N TRP A 53 -17.46 -3.68 5.19
CA TRP A 53 -16.90 -2.41 5.65
C TRP A 53 -16.05 -2.69 6.89
N LYS A 54 -14.81 -2.19 6.88
CA LYS A 54 -13.86 -2.35 8.01
C LYS A 54 -13.78 -1.04 8.81
N GLU A 55 -13.87 -1.16 10.12
CA GLU A 55 -13.75 -0.05 11.09
C GLU A 55 -12.64 -0.37 12.11
N PRO A 56 -11.77 0.60 12.45
CA PRO A 56 -10.78 0.41 13.50
C PRO A 56 -11.44 0.37 14.89
N VAL A 57 -10.83 -0.35 15.81
CA VAL A 57 -11.34 -0.50 17.18
C VAL A 57 -11.11 0.75 18.04
N ILE A 58 -12.10 1.14 18.83
CA ILE A 58 -11.93 2.06 19.97
C ILE A 58 -11.84 1.24 21.24
N SER A 59 -10.84 1.47 22.07
CA SER A 59 -10.57 0.64 23.25
C SER A 59 -10.47 1.42 24.55
N SER A 60 -10.95 0.82 25.63
CA SER A 60 -10.69 1.23 27.01
C SER A 60 -10.04 0.09 27.77
N VAL A 61 -8.98 0.40 28.53
CA VAL A 61 -8.18 -0.59 29.24
C VAL A 61 -8.07 -0.23 30.72
N HIS A 62 -8.20 -1.24 31.57
CA HIS A 62 -7.94 -1.12 33.00
C HIS A 62 -7.15 -2.35 33.49
N ALA A 63 -5.94 -2.12 33.98
CA ALA A 63 -5.09 -3.16 34.55
C ALA A 63 -5.17 -3.17 36.08
N LYS A 64 -5.18 -4.36 36.69
CA LYS A 64 -5.07 -4.53 38.14
C LYS A 64 -4.01 -5.58 38.45
N VAL A 65 -2.92 -5.12 39.06
CA VAL A 65 -1.84 -6.01 39.55
C VAL A 65 -2.21 -6.56 40.92
N LYS A 66 -1.83 -7.80 41.19
CA LYS A 66 -1.97 -8.48 42.48
C LYS A 66 -0.72 -9.31 42.77
N GLY A 67 -0.25 -9.23 44.00
CA GLY A 67 0.94 -9.92 44.47
C GLY A 67 1.47 -9.24 45.73
N VAL A 68 2.25 -9.98 46.52
CA VAL A 68 2.91 -9.47 47.72
C VAL A 68 4.35 -9.95 47.70
N GLY A 69 5.28 -9.05 47.98
CA GLY A 69 6.71 -9.36 48.04
C GLY A 69 7.28 -9.06 49.43
N GLU A 70 8.10 -9.97 49.95
CA GLU A 70 8.91 -9.72 51.14
C GLU A 70 10.32 -9.29 50.73
N VAL A 71 10.85 -8.24 51.35
CA VAL A 71 12.23 -7.78 51.17
C VAL A 71 12.92 -7.81 52.53
N LYS A 72 14.01 -8.57 52.62
CA LYS A 72 14.88 -8.64 53.80
C LYS A 72 16.11 -7.77 53.56
N LYS A 73 16.26 -6.70 54.33
CA LYS A 73 17.41 -5.80 54.26
C LYS A 73 18.18 -5.85 55.56
N GLU A 74 19.48 -6.14 55.48
CA GLU A 74 20.39 -5.98 56.60
C GLU A 74 20.77 -4.49 56.70
N ILE A 75 20.37 -3.84 57.80
CA ILE A 75 20.76 -2.47 58.12
C ILE A 75 21.75 -2.53 59.28
N MET A 76 22.82 -1.76 59.17
CA MET A 76 23.79 -1.59 60.26
C MET A 76 23.35 -0.39 61.10
N GLU A 77 22.82 -0.64 62.29
CA GLU A 77 22.36 0.41 63.21
C GLU A 77 23.19 0.30 64.50
N ASN A 78 23.95 1.35 64.85
CA ASN A 78 24.86 1.37 66.01
C ASN A 78 25.88 0.21 66.07
N GLY A 79 26.36 -0.26 64.92
CA GLY A 79 27.32 -1.37 64.84
C GLY A 79 26.72 -2.78 65.00
N LEU A 80 25.41 -2.88 65.29
CA LEU A 80 24.68 -4.15 65.23
C LEU A 80 24.03 -4.36 63.87
N LYS A 81 24.07 -5.61 63.38
CA LYS A 81 23.31 -6.04 62.20
C LYS A 81 21.85 -6.20 62.60
N LYS A 82 20.98 -5.34 62.09
CA LYS A 82 19.53 -5.42 62.25
C LYS A 82 18.91 -5.84 60.92
N VAL A 83 18.26 -6.99 60.91
CA VAL A 83 17.50 -7.45 59.73
C VAL A 83 16.13 -6.79 59.79
N VAL A 84 15.82 -5.94 58.82
CA VAL A 84 14.49 -5.35 58.65
C VAL A 84 13.80 -6.11 57.53
N TRP A 85 12.66 -6.73 57.84
CA TRP A 85 11.75 -7.27 56.83
C TRP A 85 10.68 -6.24 56.52
N ASN A 86 10.53 -5.91 55.24
CA ASN A 86 9.46 -5.07 54.74
C ASN A 86 8.60 -5.88 53.78
N VAL A 87 7.29 -5.75 53.94
CA VAL A 87 6.30 -6.35 53.03
C VAL A 87 5.83 -5.26 52.07
N PHE A 88 5.84 -5.56 50.79
CA PHE A 88 5.38 -4.69 49.72
C PHE A 88 4.10 -5.27 49.11
N ASP A 89 3.04 -4.48 49.12
CA ASP A 89 1.78 -4.82 48.47
C ASP A 89 1.55 -3.95 47.21
N THR A 90 0.38 -4.13 46.58
CA THR A 90 0.02 -3.42 45.36
C THR A 90 0.08 -1.89 45.50
N ALA A 91 -0.21 -1.33 46.67
CA ALA A 91 -0.13 0.12 46.88
C ALA A 91 1.31 0.64 46.96
N ASP A 92 2.28 -0.23 47.30
CA ASP A 92 3.67 0.16 47.43
C ASP A 92 4.47 0.07 46.12
N TYR A 93 4.27 -1.01 45.35
CA TYR A 93 5.06 -1.27 44.14
C TYR A 93 4.41 -0.79 42.85
N THR A 94 3.12 -0.41 42.87
CA THR A 94 2.46 0.22 41.72
C THR A 94 2.41 1.73 41.90
N VAL A 95 2.63 2.45 40.81
CA VAL A 95 2.40 3.90 40.76
C VAL A 95 1.21 4.15 39.85
N PRO A 96 0.21 4.92 40.29
CA PRO A 96 -0.95 5.24 39.47
C PRO A 96 -0.49 6.03 38.24
N LEU A 97 -0.46 5.36 37.09
CA LEU A 97 -0.18 5.96 35.80
C LEU A 97 -1.51 6.32 35.13
N GLN A 98 -1.59 7.50 34.52
CA GLN A 98 -2.71 7.85 33.65
C GLN A 98 -2.50 7.20 32.29
N GLY A 99 -3.44 6.37 31.83
CA GLY A 99 -3.47 5.80 30.47
C GLY A 99 -3.39 4.27 30.39
N ASN A 100 -3.06 3.75 29.20
CA ASN A 100 -3.02 2.32 28.87
C ASN A 100 -1.70 1.65 29.30
N SER A 101 -1.15 2.01 30.47
CA SER A 101 0.10 1.42 30.97
C SER A 101 0.07 1.25 32.48
N PHE A 102 0.88 0.33 32.98
CA PHE A 102 1.09 0.16 34.42
C PHE A 102 2.57 -0.10 34.72
N PHE A 103 2.99 0.25 35.93
CA PHE A 103 4.35 0.08 36.40
C PHE A 103 4.40 -0.88 37.58
N VAL A 104 5.41 -1.75 37.58
CA VAL A 104 5.71 -2.66 38.68
C VAL A 104 7.15 -2.44 39.10
N MET A 105 7.34 -1.98 40.35
CA MET A 105 8.65 -1.83 40.96
C MET A 105 9.27 -3.20 41.23
N THR A 106 10.50 -3.41 40.75
CA THR A 106 11.28 -4.65 40.94
C THR A 106 12.54 -4.43 41.76
N ASN A 107 13.03 -3.19 41.82
CA ASN A 107 14.20 -2.83 42.59
C ASN A 107 14.09 -1.37 43.03
N PHE A 108 14.74 -1.01 44.14
CA PHE A 108 14.66 0.37 44.63
C PHE A 108 15.86 0.75 45.50
N LEU A 109 16.15 2.05 45.52
CA LEU A 109 17.04 2.67 46.49
C LEU A 109 16.23 3.68 47.29
N LYS A 110 16.34 3.62 48.62
CA LYS A 110 15.59 4.45 49.56
C LYS A 110 16.55 5.23 50.42
N ILE A 111 16.32 6.54 50.53
CA ILE A 111 17.04 7.45 51.42
C ILE A 111 16.01 8.10 52.33
N GLU A 112 16.11 7.79 53.61
CA GLU A 112 15.20 8.28 54.65
C GLU A 112 15.77 9.53 55.33
N GLY A 113 14.89 10.32 55.95
CA GLY A 113 15.32 11.44 56.77
C GLY A 113 15.96 12.60 56.02
N GLN A 114 15.67 12.78 54.72
CA GLN A 114 16.17 13.94 54.01
C GLN A 114 15.51 15.22 54.53
N GLU A 115 16.31 16.23 54.88
CA GLU A 115 15.86 17.55 55.30
C GLU A 115 16.50 18.65 54.45
N GLN A 116 15.88 19.81 54.34
CA GLN A 116 16.49 20.93 53.62
C GLN A 116 17.61 21.55 54.46
N GLY A 117 18.82 21.58 53.91
CA GLY A 117 19.98 22.08 54.65
C GLY A 117 21.22 22.26 53.79
N LEU A 118 22.35 22.46 54.46
CA LEU A 118 23.68 22.52 53.86
C LEU A 118 24.42 21.20 54.14
N CYS A 119 24.88 20.55 53.09
CA CYS A 119 25.65 19.31 53.21
C CYS A 119 26.65 19.15 52.07
N PRO A 120 27.67 18.29 52.24
CA PRO A 120 28.60 17.96 51.18
C PRO A 120 27.88 17.19 50.06
N GLU A 121 28.16 17.54 48.80
CA GLU A 121 27.66 16.77 47.66
C GLU A 121 28.35 15.40 47.56
N TYR A 122 27.69 14.40 46.97
CA TYR A 122 28.26 13.06 46.82
C TYR A 122 29.55 13.08 45.95
N PRO A 123 30.63 12.38 46.36
CA PRO A 123 31.90 12.41 45.66
C PRO A 123 31.83 11.71 44.30
N THR A 124 31.97 12.50 43.24
CA THR A 124 32.13 12.06 41.85
C THR A 124 33.30 12.80 41.22
N ARG A 125 33.81 12.33 40.08
CA ARG A 125 34.94 13.00 39.39
C ARG A 125 34.71 14.50 39.13
N GLY A 126 33.46 14.95 39.01
CA GLY A 126 33.11 16.35 38.79
C GLY A 126 32.73 17.17 40.03
N THR A 127 32.56 16.53 41.19
CA THR A 127 32.14 17.20 42.45
C THR A 127 33.25 17.24 43.51
N LEU A 128 34.35 16.50 43.28
CA LEU A 128 35.55 16.55 44.12
C LEU A 128 36.20 17.93 44.04
N CYS A 129 36.56 18.47 45.20
CA CYS A 129 37.27 19.74 45.31
C CYS A 129 38.47 19.58 46.24
N SER A 130 39.52 20.39 46.03
CA SER A 130 40.66 20.46 46.93
C SER A 130 40.66 21.74 47.77
N SER A 131 40.06 22.81 47.26
CA SER A 131 39.91 24.11 47.92
C SER A 131 38.60 24.78 47.51
N ASP A 132 38.17 25.79 48.27
CA ASP A 132 36.96 26.58 48.02
C ASP A 132 36.95 27.21 46.62
N ARG A 133 38.12 27.50 46.03
CA ARG A 133 38.23 28.02 44.64
C ARG A 133 37.66 27.07 43.59
N GLY A 134 37.59 25.77 43.89
CA GLY A 134 36.99 24.76 43.01
C GLY A 134 35.47 24.78 42.99
N CYS A 135 34.82 25.44 43.97
CA CYS A 135 33.38 25.49 44.11
C CYS A 135 32.86 26.88 43.72
N LYS A 136 31.81 26.94 42.89
CA LYS A 136 31.27 28.21 42.40
C LYS A 136 29.97 28.55 43.14
N LYS A 137 29.96 29.66 43.87
CA LYS A 137 28.76 30.12 44.57
C LYS A 137 27.60 30.37 43.60
N GLY A 138 26.43 29.82 43.89
CA GLY A 138 25.22 29.95 43.08
C GLY A 138 25.19 29.08 41.82
N TRP A 139 26.19 28.22 41.61
CA TRP A 139 26.23 27.35 40.44
C TRP A 139 25.25 26.19 40.57
N MET A 140 24.53 25.91 39.47
CA MET A 140 23.59 24.80 39.31
C MET A 140 24.01 23.96 38.11
N GLY A 141 24.55 22.77 38.36
CA GLY A 141 24.94 21.83 37.32
C GLY A 141 23.81 20.84 36.98
N PRO A 142 23.68 20.36 35.73
CA PRO A 142 22.67 19.36 35.36
C PRO A 142 22.75 18.04 36.15
N LYS A 143 23.95 17.71 36.66
CA LYS A 143 24.21 16.50 37.46
C LYS A 143 24.26 16.78 38.96
N SER A 144 24.30 18.04 39.37
CA SER A 144 24.31 18.43 40.77
C SER A 144 22.90 18.34 41.35
N LYS A 145 22.80 17.99 42.63
CA LYS A 145 21.52 17.78 43.33
C LYS A 145 21.09 18.99 44.15
N GLY A 146 21.87 20.07 44.12
CA GLY A 146 21.61 21.30 44.86
C GLY A 146 22.34 22.52 44.30
N ILE A 147 22.25 23.63 45.02
CA ILE A 147 22.89 24.90 44.66
C ILE A 147 24.21 25.01 45.41
N GLN A 148 25.33 25.18 44.71
CA GLN A 148 26.64 25.29 45.36
C GLN A 148 26.78 26.57 46.20
N THR A 149 27.32 26.47 47.40
CA THR A 149 27.59 27.62 48.28
C THR A 149 28.94 28.30 47.98
N GLY A 150 29.86 27.58 47.33
CA GLY A 150 31.24 28.02 47.06
C GLY A 150 32.27 27.52 48.09
N ARG A 151 31.87 26.67 49.05
CA ARG A 151 32.78 26.09 50.06
C ARG A 151 33.11 24.63 49.72
N CYS A 152 34.34 24.23 50.00
CA CYS A 152 34.84 22.86 49.83
C CYS A 152 34.99 22.21 51.20
N ILE A 153 34.09 21.27 51.52
CA ILE A 153 33.98 20.66 52.85
C ILE A 153 34.29 19.15 52.80
N GLU A 154 34.62 18.56 53.95
CA GLU A 154 34.91 17.14 54.05
C GLU A 154 33.63 16.30 53.96
N TYR A 155 33.62 15.31 53.05
CA TYR A 155 32.52 14.34 52.93
C TYR A 155 32.80 13.10 53.81
N LYS A 156 33.98 12.49 53.64
CA LYS A 156 34.41 11.32 54.42
C LYS A 156 35.93 11.14 54.37
N GLY A 157 36.60 11.31 55.52
CA GLY A 157 38.06 11.17 55.61
C GLY A 157 38.77 12.18 54.70
N LYS A 158 39.72 11.73 53.86
CA LYS A 158 40.47 12.67 52.98
C LYS A 158 39.67 13.21 51.79
N GLN A 159 38.43 12.75 51.55
CA GLN A 159 37.62 13.20 50.42
C GLN A 159 36.85 14.49 50.74
N LYS A 160 37.07 15.54 49.95
CA LYS A 160 36.36 16.82 50.03
C LYS A 160 35.51 17.06 48.80
N THR A 161 34.32 17.62 49.00
CA THR A 161 33.35 17.95 47.95
C THR A 161 32.72 19.32 48.22
N CYS A 162 32.14 19.91 47.18
CA CYS A 162 31.49 21.21 47.34
C CYS A 162 30.25 21.10 48.23
N GLU A 163 30.09 22.07 49.13
CA GLU A 163 28.89 22.25 49.94
C GLU A 163 27.75 22.76 49.06
N VAL A 164 26.58 22.12 49.20
CA VAL A 164 25.37 22.44 48.45
C VAL A 164 24.20 22.71 49.40
N SER A 165 23.33 23.65 49.01
CA SER A 165 21.99 23.79 49.57
C SER A 165 21.04 22.85 48.85
N ALA A 166 20.60 21.81 49.54
CA ALA A 166 19.84 20.69 48.97
C ALA A 166 19.01 19.95 50.02
N TRP A 167 18.36 18.87 49.59
CA TRP A 167 17.85 17.84 50.50
C TRP A 167 19.01 16.95 50.96
N CYS A 168 19.31 17.01 52.25
CA CYS A 168 20.46 16.40 52.90
C CYS A 168 20.04 15.20 53.76
N PRO A 169 20.76 14.06 53.70
CA PRO A 169 21.95 13.81 52.88
C PRO A 169 21.62 13.64 51.38
N VAL A 170 22.52 14.09 50.51
CA VAL A 170 22.38 14.00 49.04
C VAL A 170 22.39 12.54 48.56
N GLU A 171 21.60 12.25 47.51
CA GLU A 171 21.54 10.95 46.85
C GLU A 171 22.94 10.48 46.41
N ALA A 172 23.36 9.31 46.92
CA ALA A 172 24.57 8.66 46.45
C ALA A 172 24.40 8.16 45.00
N VAL A 173 25.47 8.24 44.20
CA VAL A 173 25.48 7.65 42.85
C VAL A 173 25.75 6.15 42.99
N GLU A 174 24.79 5.44 43.56
CA GLU A 174 24.82 3.99 43.71
C GLU A 174 24.25 3.30 42.47
N LYS A 175 24.89 2.19 42.09
CA LYS A 175 24.33 1.24 41.15
C LYS A 175 23.10 0.58 41.77
N ALA A 176 22.21 0.08 40.92
CA ALA A 176 21.08 -0.70 41.40
C ALA A 176 21.59 -1.93 42.19
N PRO A 177 20.92 -2.34 43.28
CA PRO A 177 21.28 -3.56 44.00
C PRO A 177 21.19 -4.79 43.09
N GLU A 178 22.18 -5.68 43.19
CA GLU A 178 22.25 -6.94 42.46
C GLU A 178 22.45 -8.09 43.48
N PRO A 179 21.54 -9.07 43.56
CA PRO A 179 20.30 -9.24 42.77
C PRO A 179 19.20 -8.23 43.12
N ALA A 180 18.18 -8.13 42.26
CA ALA A 180 17.05 -7.22 42.46
C ALA A 180 16.28 -7.53 43.76
N LEU A 181 15.91 -6.48 44.51
CA LEU A 181 15.29 -6.63 45.84
C LEU A 181 13.90 -7.29 45.80
N LEU A 182 13.09 -7.03 44.77
CA LEU A 182 11.74 -7.59 44.59
C LEU A 182 11.72 -8.63 43.46
N GLY A 183 12.62 -9.62 43.52
CA GLY A 183 12.60 -10.75 42.57
C GLY A 183 11.31 -11.57 42.62
N SER A 184 10.59 -11.54 43.75
CA SER A 184 9.26 -12.17 43.91
C SER A 184 8.19 -11.60 42.98
N ALA A 185 8.42 -10.42 42.40
CA ALA A 185 7.51 -9.79 41.43
C ALA A 185 7.29 -10.64 40.16
N GLU A 186 8.19 -11.57 39.84
CA GLU A 186 8.00 -12.53 38.75
C GLU A 186 6.69 -13.33 38.89
N ASN A 187 6.28 -13.60 40.14
CA ASN A 187 5.08 -14.37 40.46
C ASN A 187 3.82 -13.51 40.60
N PHE A 188 3.91 -12.20 40.37
CA PHE A 188 2.74 -11.34 40.44
C PHE A 188 1.83 -11.60 39.25
N THR A 189 0.54 -11.34 39.47
CA THR A 189 -0.50 -11.50 38.45
C THR A 189 -1.07 -10.16 38.07
N VAL A 190 -1.43 -9.99 36.81
CA VAL A 190 -2.14 -8.83 36.30
C VAL A 190 -3.42 -9.27 35.63
N LEU A 191 -4.54 -8.68 36.06
CA LEU A 191 -5.83 -8.78 35.38
C LEU A 191 -5.98 -7.59 34.45
N ILE A 192 -6.11 -7.84 33.15
CA ILE A 192 -6.36 -6.80 32.15
C ILE A 192 -7.82 -6.84 31.75
N LYS A 193 -8.56 -5.77 32.03
CA LYS A 193 -9.92 -5.56 31.54
C LYS A 193 -9.83 -4.69 30.30
N ASN A 194 -10.28 -5.21 29.17
CA ASN A 194 -10.33 -4.46 27.93
C ASN A 194 -11.76 -4.48 27.38
N ASN A 195 -12.32 -3.28 27.20
CA ASN A 195 -13.58 -3.05 26.51
C ASN A 195 -13.25 -2.46 25.14
N ILE A 196 -13.91 -2.97 24.11
CA ILE A 196 -13.77 -2.48 22.74
C ILE A 196 -15.12 -2.11 22.16
N ASP A 197 -15.11 -1.11 21.29
CA ASP A 197 -16.30 -0.60 20.63
C ASP A 197 -16.02 -0.33 19.14
N PHE A 198 -17.01 -0.70 18.32
CA PHE A 198 -17.10 -0.37 16.90
C PHE A 198 -18.35 0.50 16.70
N PRO A 199 -18.24 1.83 16.85
CA PRO A 199 -19.40 2.72 16.90
C PRO A 199 -20.29 2.64 15.66
N ARG A 200 -19.69 2.56 14.46
CA ARG A 200 -20.47 2.49 13.21
C ARG A 200 -21.24 1.18 13.11
N HIS A 201 -20.68 0.09 13.62
CA HIS A 201 -21.34 -1.21 13.64
C HIS A 201 -22.28 -1.41 14.84
N ASN A 202 -22.32 -0.45 15.77
CA ASN A 202 -23.03 -0.50 17.05
C ASN A 202 -22.75 -1.81 17.80
N TYR A 203 -21.46 -2.17 17.89
CA TYR A 203 -21.01 -3.40 18.51
C TYR A 203 -19.95 -3.13 19.57
N THR A 204 -20.33 -3.35 20.82
CA THR A 204 -19.42 -3.28 21.97
C THR A 204 -19.19 -4.69 22.51
N THR A 205 -17.94 -5.02 22.82
CA THR A 205 -17.60 -6.28 23.49
C THR A 205 -16.43 -6.08 24.46
N ARG A 206 -16.10 -7.14 25.20
CA ARG A 206 -15.04 -7.14 26.20
C ARG A 206 -14.28 -8.45 26.18
N ASN A 207 -13.04 -8.42 26.64
CA ASN A 207 -12.21 -9.61 26.71
C ASN A 207 -12.69 -10.62 27.78
N ILE A 208 -13.32 -10.15 28.85
CA ILE A 208 -13.86 -11.00 29.92
C ILE A 208 -15.29 -11.43 29.56
N LEU A 209 -15.42 -12.69 29.18
CA LEU A 209 -16.71 -13.34 28.89
C LEU A 209 -17.35 -13.87 30.17
N PRO A 210 -18.69 -14.05 30.19
CA PRO A 210 -19.40 -14.58 31.36
C PRO A 210 -18.88 -15.95 31.82
N ASP A 211 -18.43 -16.80 30.89
CA ASP A 211 -18.07 -18.20 31.15
C ASP A 211 -16.61 -18.40 31.56
N ILE A 212 -15.83 -17.32 31.76
CA ILE A 212 -14.41 -17.43 32.10
C ILE A 212 -14.23 -17.71 33.59
N ASN A 213 -13.44 -18.76 33.89
CA ASN A 213 -13.05 -19.06 35.26
C ASN A 213 -12.15 -17.96 35.83
N VAL A 214 -12.53 -17.42 36.99
CA VAL A 214 -11.80 -16.33 37.68
C VAL A 214 -10.40 -16.72 38.18
N THR A 215 -10.10 -18.01 38.25
CA THR A 215 -8.78 -18.54 38.67
C THR A 215 -7.89 -18.96 37.51
N CYS A 216 -8.28 -18.71 36.26
CA CYS A 216 -7.46 -19.06 35.12
C CYS A 216 -6.13 -18.29 35.12
N THR A 217 -5.12 -18.84 34.44
CA THR A 217 -3.90 -18.13 34.06
C THR A 217 -3.71 -18.28 32.57
N PHE A 218 -3.30 -17.21 31.91
CA PHE A 218 -3.04 -17.21 30.47
C PHE A 218 -1.97 -18.24 30.12
N HIS A 219 -2.27 -19.03 29.08
CA HIS A 219 -1.31 -19.90 28.44
C HIS A 219 -1.65 -19.97 26.96
N LYS A 220 -0.64 -19.86 26.09
CA LYS A 220 -0.79 -19.73 24.63
C LYS A 220 -1.67 -20.80 23.99
N THR A 221 -1.53 -22.05 24.44
CA THR A 221 -2.30 -23.21 23.94
C THR A 221 -3.46 -23.64 24.85
N GLN A 222 -3.23 -23.74 26.17
CA GLN A 222 -4.22 -24.28 27.10
C GLN A 222 -5.38 -23.31 27.38
N ASN A 223 -5.06 -22.04 27.71
CA ASN A 223 -6.06 -21.03 28.11
C ASN A 223 -5.77 -19.67 27.44
N PRO A 224 -5.85 -19.57 26.10
CA PRO A 224 -5.45 -18.36 25.37
C PRO A 224 -6.39 -17.16 25.59
N GLN A 225 -7.60 -17.41 26.10
CA GLN A 225 -8.61 -16.37 26.32
C GLN A 225 -8.60 -15.82 27.76
N CYS A 226 -7.75 -16.38 28.64
CA CYS A 226 -7.67 -15.92 30.01
C CYS A 226 -7.05 -14.51 30.09
N PRO A 227 -7.68 -13.54 30.78
CA PRO A 227 -7.20 -12.17 30.90
C PRO A 227 -6.28 -11.93 32.12
N ILE A 228 -5.87 -13.01 32.80
CA ILE A 228 -4.98 -12.98 33.96
C ILE A 228 -3.61 -13.50 33.53
N PHE A 229 -2.60 -12.66 33.67
CA PHE A 229 -1.23 -12.96 33.22
C PHE A 229 -0.30 -12.96 34.43
N ARG A 230 0.59 -13.95 34.52
CA ARG A 230 1.73 -13.92 35.45
C ARG A 230 2.89 -13.18 34.78
N LEU A 231 3.58 -12.31 35.52
CA LEU A 231 4.63 -11.48 34.94
C LEU A 231 5.80 -12.31 34.39
N GLY A 232 6.21 -13.38 35.07
CA GLY A 232 7.24 -14.30 34.58
C GLY A 232 6.89 -14.94 33.22
N ASP A 233 5.63 -15.37 33.05
CA ASP A 233 5.17 -16.04 31.82
C ASP A 233 5.23 -15.08 30.60
N ILE A 234 4.99 -13.79 30.82
CA ILE A 234 5.14 -12.75 29.77
C ILE A 234 6.58 -12.70 29.26
N PHE A 235 7.56 -12.74 30.17
CA PHE A 235 8.98 -12.71 29.82
C PHE A 235 9.41 -14.03 29.15
N GLN A 236 8.90 -15.15 29.64
CA GLN A 236 9.17 -16.47 29.07
C GLN A 236 8.69 -16.59 27.62
N GLU A 237 7.51 -16.04 27.29
CA GLU A 237 7.01 -16.00 25.90
C GLU A 237 7.87 -15.16 24.96
N THR A 238 8.57 -14.13 25.48
CA THR A 238 9.52 -13.32 24.70
C THR A 238 10.94 -13.88 24.64
N GLY A 239 11.25 -14.89 25.46
CA GLY A 239 12.60 -15.44 25.60
C GLY A 239 13.57 -14.54 26.36
N ASP A 240 13.06 -13.56 27.13
CA ASP A 240 13.85 -12.69 27.99
C ASP A 240 13.83 -13.19 29.45
N ASN A 241 14.87 -12.86 30.22
CA ASN A 241 14.99 -13.23 31.62
C ASN A 241 14.47 -12.10 32.52
N PHE A 242 13.48 -12.39 33.36
CA PHE A 242 12.90 -11.42 34.29
C PHE A 242 13.95 -10.88 35.27
N SER A 243 14.84 -11.74 35.79
CA SER A 243 15.82 -11.36 36.81
C SER A 243 16.80 -10.28 36.34
N ASP A 244 17.22 -10.33 35.08
CA ASP A 244 18.16 -9.38 34.51
C ASP A 244 17.50 -8.00 34.32
N VAL A 245 16.26 -7.99 33.82
CA VAL A 245 15.48 -6.76 33.63
C VAL A 245 15.04 -6.17 34.97
N ALA A 246 14.81 -6.99 35.99
CA ALA A 246 14.41 -6.54 37.31
C ALA A 246 15.45 -5.64 38.00
N ILE A 247 16.74 -5.74 37.65
CA ILE A 247 17.83 -4.96 38.25
C ILE A 247 17.72 -3.47 37.86
N GLN A 248 17.68 -3.19 36.56
CA GLN A 248 17.71 -1.81 36.01
C GLN A 248 16.33 -1.31 35.53
N GLY A 249 15.35 -2.21 35.42
CA GLY A 249 14.04 -1.94 34.83
C GLY A 249 14.04 -2.05 33.30
N GLY A 250 12.85 -2.02 32.71
CA GLY A 250 12.66 -2.16 31.27
C GLY A 250 11.25 -1.77 30.82
N ILE A 251 10.97 -1.90 29.52
CA ILE A 251 9.66 -1.57 28.96
C ILE A 251 9.14 -2.76 28.16
N MET A 252 8.00 -3.30 28.59
CA MET A 252 7.32 -4.43 27.97
C MET A 252 6.02 -3.98 27.30
N GLY A 253 5.71 -4.56 26.15
CA GLY A 253 4.48 -4.36 25.41
C GLY A 253 3.57 -5.58 25.53
N ILE A 254 2.31 -5.35 25.89
CA ILE A 254 1.24 -6.34 25.85
C ILE A 254 0.31 -5.95 24.70
N GLU A 255 0.36 -6.70 23.62
CA GLU A 255 -0.41 -6.45 22.42
C GLU A 255 -1.72 -7.25 22.46
N ILE A 256 -2.84 -6.57 22.30
CA ILE A 256 -4.18 -7.16 22.26
C ILE A 256 -4.78 -6.91 20.88
N TYR A 257 -4.72 -7.93 20.03
CA TYR A 257 -5.21 -7.86 18.66
C TYR A 257 -6.66 -8.34 18.55
N TRP A 258 -7.53 -7.50 17.96
CA TRP A 258 -8.93 -7.80 17.69
C TRP A 258 -9.20 -7.89 16.18
N ASP A 259 -9.37 -9.09 15.66
CA ASP A 259 -9.87 -9.33 14.29
C ASP A 259 -11.29 -9.86 14.39
N CYS A 260 -12.25 -8.95 14.25
CA CYS A 260 -13.66 -9.24 14.51
C CYS A 260 -14.44 -9.34 13.22
N ASN A 261 -15.03 -10.51 12.97
CA ASN A 261 -16.10 -10.68 12.02
C ASN A 261 -17.44 -10.50 12.71
N LEU A 262 -18.15 -9.43 12.35
CA LEU A 262 -19.43 -9.03 12.95
C LEU A 262 -20.63 -9.49 12.11
N ASP A 263 -20.40 -10.30 11.07
CA ASP A 263 -21.47 -10.92 10.31
C ASP A 263 -22.23 -11.95 11.16
N THR A 264 -23.55 -12.02 10.98
CA THR A 264 -24.42 -12.93 11.75
C THR A 264 -24.11 -14.40 11.49
N TRP A 265 -23.78 -14.77 10.26
CA TRP A 265 -23.50 -16.15 9.83
C TRP A 265 -22.10 -16.66 10.21
N PHE A 266 -21.15 -15.77 10.50
CA PHE A 266 -19.75 -16.11 10.80
C PHE A 266 -19.22 -15.22 11.93
N HIS A 267 -20.01 -15.02 12.98
CA HIS A 267 -19.63 -14.16 14.10
C HIS A 267 -18.41 -14.74 14.82
N HIS A 268 -17.33 -13.97 14.84
CA HIS A 268 -16.12 -14.33 15.57
C HIS A 268 -15.39 -13.06 15.99
N CYS A 269 -15.29 -12.81 17.29
CA CYS A 269 -14.62 -11.64 17.83
C CYS A 269 -14.01 -12.01 19.19
N ARG A 270 -12.73 -12.36 19.18
CA ARG A 270 -11.95 -12.76 20.35
C ARG A 270 -10.58 -12.08 20.31
N PRO A 271 -10.04 -11.65 21.46
CA PRO A 271 -8.71 -11.08 21.51
C PRO A 271 -7.64 -12.15 21.28
N LYS A 272 -6.54 -11.73 20.66
CA LYS A 272 -5.29 -12.48 20.61
C LYS A 272 -4.22 -11.68 21.34
N TYR A 273 -3.54 -12.32 22.29
CA TYR A 273 -2.51 -11.69 23.11
C TYR A 273 -1.13 -12.03 22.55
N SER A 274 -0.29 -11.00 22.37
CA SER A 274 1.14 -11.12 22.08
C SER A 274 1.96 -10.26 23.03
N PHE A 275 3.22 -10.62 23.22
CA PHE A 275 4.14 -9.91 24.12
C PHE A 275 5.39 -9.54 23.36
N ARG A 276 5.92 -8.35 23.63
CA ARG A 276 7.12 -7.85 22.97
C ARG A 276 7.89 -6.91 23.89
N ARG A 277 9.21 -7.03 23.93
CA ARG A 277 10.07 -6.04 24.58
C ARG A 277 10.17 -4.77 23.74
N LEU A 278 9.97 -3.60 24.37
CA LEU A 278 9.94 -2.30 23.69
C LEU A 278 11.25 -1.52 23.82
N ASP A 279 12.02 -1.76 24.88
CA ASP A 279 13.34 -1.15 25.09
C ASP A 279 14.45 -1.89 24.34
N ASP A 280 15.50 -1.16 23.96
CA ASP A 280 16.66 -1.72 23.25
C ASP A 280 17.56 -2.50 24.21
N LYS A 281 17.63 -3.82 24.02
CA LYS A 281 18.48 -4.75 24.79
C LYS A 281 19.97 -4.50 24.63
N THR A 282 20.39 -3.90 23.51
CA THR A 282 21.81 -3.73 23.12
C THR A 282 22.35 -2.33 23.39
N ALA A 283 21.50 -1.41 23.85
CA ALA A 283 21.91 -0.06 24.18
C ALA A 283 22.98 -0.09 25.28
N LYS A 284 24.06 0.67 25.10
CA LYS A 284 25.09 0.84 26.14
C LYS A 284 24.43 1.41 27.38
N GLU A 285 24.71 0.84 28.56
CA GLU A 285 24.20 1.32 29.86
C GLU A 285 24.43 2.82 30.11
N SER A 286 25.45 3.40 29.47
CA SER A 286 25.76 4.83 29.56
C SER A 286 24.79 5.74 28.79
N LEU A 287 24.08 5.21 27.79
CA LEU A 287 23.07 5.94 27.00
C LEU A 287 21.64 5.65 27.45
N TYR A 288 21.34 4.42 27.89
CA TYR A 288 19.98 4.02 28.27
C TYR A 288 20.00 3.14 29.54
N PRO A 289 20.06 3.75 30.75
CA PRO A 289 20.11 3.00 32.01
C PRO A 289 18.71 2.50 32.40
N GLY A 290 18.20 1.47 31.71
CA GLY A 290 16.91 0.83 31.99
C GLY A 290 15.73 1.82 32.15
N TYR A 291 14.66 1.37 32.80
CA TYR A 291 13.52 2.23 33.16
C TYR A 291 13.50 2.51 34.66
N ASN A 292 13.78 3.75 35.05
CA ASN A 292 13.80 4.20 36.44
C ASN A 292 13.24 5.62 36.61
N PHE A 293 12.70 5.91 37.79
CA PHE A 293 12.27 7.25 38.17
C PHE A 293 12.41 7.47 39.68
N ARG A 294 12.29 8.74 40.10
CA ARG A 294 12.40 9.15 41.51
C ARG A 294 11.08 9.75 41.96
N TYR A 295 10.65 9.40 43.16
CA TYR A 295 9.53 10.04 43.85
C TYR A 295 9.86 10.19 45.33
N ALA A 296 9.14 11.07 46.02
CA ALA A 296 9.40 11.36 47.43
C ALA A 296 8.11 11.22 48.26
N LYS A 297 8.27 10.71 49.49
CA LYS A 297 7.22 10.70 50.52
C LYS A 297 7.56 11.79 51.54
N TYR A 298 6.79 12.87 51.57
CA TYR A 298 7.00 14.01 52.48
C TYR A 298 6.33 13.75 53.83
N TYR A 299 6.99 14.13 54.91
CA TYR A 299 6.48 14.00 56.28
C TYR A 299 7.08 15.09 57.19
N LYS A 300 6.50 15.30 58.37
CA LYS A 300 7.05 16.22 59.37
C LYS A 300 7.47 15.44 60.61
N GLU A 301 8.65 15.74 61.12
CA GLU A 301 9.21 15.18 62.34
C GLU A 301 9.78 16.33 63.17
N ASN A 302 9.34 16.49 64.42
CA ASN A 302 9.74 17.60 65.31
C ASN A 302 9.62 18.99 64.65
N ASN A 303 8.48 19.29 64.00
CA ASN A 303 8.22 20.51 63.22
C ASN A 303 9.17 20.78 62.04
N THR A 304 10.09 19.86 61.73
CA THR A 304 10.98 19.96 60.59
C THR A 304 10.40 19.16 59.43
N GLU A 305 10.33 19.78 58.24
CA GLU A 305 9.90 19.09 57.03
C GLU A 305 10.98 18.15 56.54
N LYS A 306 10.63 16.87 56.43
CA LYS A 306 11.50 15.82 55.94
C LYS A 306 10.87 15.09 54.76
N ARG A 307 11.69 14.38 54.00
CA ARG A 307 11.21 13.47 52.97
C ARG A 307 12.01 12.18 52.94
N THR A 308 11.34 11.13 52.51
CA THR A 308 11.99 9.91 52.07
C THR A 308 12.05 9.91 50.54
N LEU A 309 13.26 9.91 49.98
CA LEU A 309 13.47 9.81 48.55
C LEU A 309 13.54 8.34 48.15
N ILE A 310 12.76 7.95 47.14
CA ILE A 310 12.76 6.60 46.58
C ILE A 310 13.10 6.71 45.10
N LYS A 311 14.19 6.04 44.71
CA LYS A 311 14.52 5.79 43.30
C LYS A 311 14.06 4.38 42.97
N ALA A 312 12.99 4.27 42.21
CA ALA A 312 12.44 2.99 41.79
C ALA A 312 12.98 2.60 40.41
N PHE A 313 13.36 1.33 40.30
CA PHE A 313 13.62 0.64 39.06
C PHE A 313 12.53 -0.41 38.88
N GLY A 314 12.05 -0.56 37.66
CA GLY A 314 10.97 -1.49 37.43
C GLY A 314 10.58 -1.60 35.98
N ILE A 315 9.55 -2.39 35.76
CA ILE A 315 9.08 -2.69 34.41
C ILE A 315 7.81 -1.89 34.18
N ARG A 316 7.81 -1.10 33.09
CA ARG A 316 6.60 -0.48 32.57
C ARG A 316 5.99 -1.39 31.52
N PHE A 317 4.71 -1.73 31.69
CA PHE A 317 3.95 -2.52 30.73
C PHE A 317 3.00 -1.58 29.97
N ASP A 318 3.22 -1.46 28.66
CA ASP A 318 2.38 -0.68 27.75
C ASP A 318 1.37 -1.63 27.09
N ILE A 319 0.08 -1.39 27.29
CA ILE A 319 -1.00 -2.21 26.73
C ILE A 319 -1.43 -1.60 25.40
N LEU A 320 -1.07 -2.27 24.32
CA LEU A 320 -1.31 -1.84 22.94
C LEU A 320 -2.52 -2.59 22.39
N VAL A 321 -3.66 -1.92 22.30
CA VAL A 321 -4.88 -2.50 21.74
C VAL A 321 -5.06 -2.01 20.31
N PHE A 322 -5.20 -2.93 19.37
CA PHE A 322 -5.42 -2.61 17.96
C PHE A 322 -6.22 -3.72 17.29
N GLY A 323 -6.87 -3.40 16.18
CA GLY A 323 -7.77 -4.34 15.54
C GLY A 323 -8.74 -3.69 14.58
N THR A 324 -9.46 -4.54 13.86
CA THR A 324 -10.48 -4.15 12.90
C THR A 324 -11.73 -4.99 13.07
N GLY A 325 -12.89 -4.35 13.06
CA GLY A 325 -14.20 -4.97 12.97
C GLY A 325 -14.69 -4.88 11.54
N GLY A 326 -15.08 -6.02 10.95
CA GLY A 326 -15.68 -6.09 9.63
C GLY A 326 -17.14 -6.52 9.72
N LYS A 327 -18.04 -5.80 9.04
CA LYS A 327 -19.45 -6.18 8.88
C LYS A 327 -19.85 -6.04 7.42
N PHE A 328 -20.69 -6.96 6.92
CA PHE A 328 -21.24 -6.92 5.56
C PHE A 328 -21.79 -5.53 5.22
N ASP A 329 -21.35 -5.00 4.08
CA ASP A 329 -21.84 -3.74 3.51
C ASP A 329 -22.06 -3.92 2.00
N ILE A 330 -23.31 -3.73 1.57
CA ILE A 330 -23.70 -3.88 0.17
C ILE A 330 -22.97 -2.91 -0.75
N ILE A 331 -22.60 -1.71 -0.26
CA ILE A 331 -21.88 -0.71 -1.06
C ILE A 331 -20.48 -1.23 -1.39
N GLN A 332 -19.77 -1.81 -0.42
CA GLN A 332 -18.44 -2.38 -0.63
C GLN A 332 -18.48 -3.54 -1.63
N LEU A 333 -19.51 -4.39 -1.54
CA LEU A 333 -19.73 -5.46 -2.51
C LEU A 333 -19.95 -4.93 -3.94
N ILE A 334 -20.83 -3.94 -4.12
CA ILE A 334 -21.12 -3.34 -5.43
C ILE A 334 -19.87 -2.67 -6.02
N VAL A 335 -19.13 -1.90 -5.23
CA VAL A 335 -17.88 -1.25 -5.66
C VAL A 335 -16.85 -2.30 -6.09
N TYR A 336 -16.72 -3.39 -5.34
CA TYR A 336 -15.82 -4.48 -5.68
C TYR A 336 -16.24 -5.17 -6.99
N ILE A 337 -17.52 -5.51 -7.15
CA ILE A 337 -18.03 -6.11 -8.41
C ILE A 337 -17.78 -5.17 -9.59
N GLY A 338 -18.14 -3.89 -9.46
CA GLY A 338 -17.97 -2.89 -10.51
C GLY A 338 -16.52 -2.71 -10.95
N SER A 339 -15.58 -2.69 -9.99
CA SER A 339 -14.14 -2.59 -10.29
C SER A 339 -13.64 -3.81 -11.08
N ASN A 340 -14.17 -5.00 -10.77
CA ASN A 340 -13.73 -6.25 -11.36
C ASN A 340 -14.38 -6.60 -12.71
N LEU A 341 -15.49 -5.94 -13.10
CA LEU A 341 -16.10 -6.12 -14.42
C LEU A 341 -15.13 -5.81 -15.58
N SER A 342 -14.19 -4.89 -15.35
CA SER A 342 -13.18 -4.51 -16.33
C SER A 342 -12.19 -5.62 -16.72
N TYR A 343 -11.99 -6.63 -15.86
CA TYR A 343 -11.11 -7.78 -16.16
C TYR A 343 -11.68 -8.71 -17.24
N PHE A 344 -12.99 -8.67 -17.47
CA PHE A 344 -13.66 -9.46 -18.51
C PHE A 344 -13.58 -8.81 -19.92
N GLY A 345 -13.07 -7.58 -20.03
CA GLY A 345 -12.95 -6.82 -21.28
C GLY A 345 -11.57 -6.94 -21.95
N LEU A 346 -11.32 -8.02 -22.70
CA LEU A 346 -10.19 -8.10 -23.63
C LEU A 346 -10.60 -7.55 -25.00
N THR A 347 -9.86 -6.55 -25.52
CA THR A 347 -10.14 -5.91 -26.82
C THR A 347 -9.33 -6.59 -27.93
N LEU A 348 -10.02 -7.18 -28.90
CA LEU A 348 -9.42 -7.79 -30.09
C LEU A 348 -8.99 -6.70 -31.09
N LYS A 349 -7.82 -6.86 -31.72
CA LYS A 349 -7.31 -6.00 -32.81
C LYS A 349 -6.74 -6.87 -33.92
N TYR A 350 -6.93 -6.46 -35.17
CA TYR A 350 -6.32 -7.15 -36.32
C TYR A 350 -5.31 -6.26 -37.03
N VAL A 351 -4.18 -6.84 -37.43
CA VAL A 351 -3.13 -6.19 -38.22
C VAL A 351 -2.77 -7.04 -39.44
N SER A 352 -2.41 -6.39 -40.55
CA SER A 352 -2.00 -7.09 -41.78
C SER A 352 -0.72 -6.48 -42.32
N PHE A 353 0.21 -7.35 -42.69
CA PHE A 353 1.47 -6.99 -43.35
C PHE A 353 1.44 -7.42 -44.82
N VAL A 354 2.09 -6.66 -45.71
CA VAL A 354 2.11 -6.97 -47.16
C VAL A 354 3.01 -8.14 -47.47
N ASP A 355 4.06 -8.35 -46.68
CA ASP A 355 5.04 -9.42 -46.78
C ASP A 355 4.58 -10.75 -46.16
N GLU A 356 3.43 -10.76 -45.47
CA GLU A 356 2.84 -11.96 -44.89
C GLU A 356 1.50 -12.30 -45.57
N PRO A 357 1.22 -13.58 -45.86
CA PRO A 357 -0.04 -14.00 -46.49
C PRO A 357 -1.23 -13.99 -45.51
N HIS A 358 -0.98 -14.10 -44.20
CA HIS A 358 -1.99 -14.15 -43.14
C HIS A 358 -2.26 -12.77 -42.50
N ILE A 359 -3.32 -12.69 -41.69
CA ILE A 359 -3.66 -11.56 -40.81
C ILE A 359 -3.23 -11.94 -39.40
N ARG A 360 -2.78 -11.00 -38.57
CA ARG A 360 -2.47 -11.27 -37.16
C ARG A 360 -3.55 -10.71 -36.24
N MET A 361 -3.98 -11.53 -35.30
CA MET A 361 -4.89 -11.14 -34.22
C MET A 361 -4.08 -10.80 -32.97
N VAL A 362 -4.24 -9.58 -32.48
CA VAL A 362 -3.61 -9.08 -31.26
C VAL A 362 -4.69 -8.95 -30.19
N ASN A 363 -4.73 -9.90 -29.26
CA ASN A 363 -5.67 -9.93 -28.13
C ASN A 363 -5.06 -9.40 -26.81
N GLN A 364 -3.79 -8.99 -26.84
CA GLN A 364 -3.05 -8.53 -25.66
C GLN A 364 -3.13 -7.01 -25.46
N ARG A 365 -3.07 -6.56 -24.20
CA ARG A 365 -2.87 -5.14 -23.87
C ARG A 365 -1.44 -4.74 -24.26
N LEU A 366 -1.33 -3.67 -25.06
CA LEU A 366 -0.05 -3.07 -25.46
C LEU A 366 0.52 -2.33 -24.25
N LEU A 367 1.37 -3.00 -23.46
CA LEU A 367 2.04 -2.48 -22.26
C LEU A 367 3.20 -1.54 -22.65
N GLY A 368 2.93 -0.48 -23.39
CA GLY A 368 3.97 0.45 -23.86
C GLY A 368 4.81 -0.03 -25.05
N ARG A 369 4.52 -1.22 -25.59
CA ARG A 369 5.20 -1.78 -26.77
C ARG A 369 4.51 -1.36 -28.06
N SER A 370 5.30 -1.00 -29.07
CA SER A 370 4.86 -0.71 -30.43
C SER A 370 4.04 -1.86 -31.01
N LEU A 371 2.89 -1.56 -31.62
CA LEU A 371 2.04 -2.57 -32.25
C LEU A 371 2.75 -3.34 -33.38
N GLN A 372 3.77 -2.74 -33.99
CA GLN A 372 4.63 -3.38 -35.00
C GLN A 372 5.35 -4.63 -34.48
N ASP A 373 5.75 -4.63 -33.20
CA ASP A 373 6.64 -5.63 -32.61
C ASP A 373 5.88 -6.67 -31.78
N VAL A 374 4.56 -6.52 -31.66
CA VAL A 374 3.73 -7.45 -30.89
C VAL A 374 3.44 -8.71 -31.69
N GLU A 375 3.73 -9.86 -31.08
CA GLU A 375 3.34 -11.17 -31.59
C GLU A 375 1.83 -11.39 -31.39
N GLY A 376 1.18 -11.94 -32.41
CA GLY A 376 -0.25 -12.22 -32.41
C GLY A 376 -0.52 -13.50 -33.18
N GLU A 377 -1.69 -14.09 -32.98
CA GLU A 377 -2.08 -15.35 -33.60
C GLU A 377 -2.31 -15.15 -35.11
N GLU A 378 -1.84 -16.10 -35.92
CA GLU A 378 -2.00 -16.08 -37.37
C GLU A 378 -3.41 -16.53 -37.75
N VAL A 379 -4.15 -15.64 -38.42
CA VAL A 379 -5.50 -15.87 -38.94
C VAL A 379 -5.41 -15.90 -40.47
N PRO A 380 -5.86 -16.97 -41.15
CA PRO A 380 -5.87 -17.01 -42.60
C PRO A 380 -6.76 -15.90 -43.15
N ARG A 381 -6.33 -15.25 -44.24
CA ARG A 381 -7.18 -14.24 -44.90
C ARG A 381 -8.40 -14.95 -45.50
N PRO A 382 -9.63 -14.46 -45.26
CA PRO A 382 -10.82 -15.01 -45.91
C PRO A 382 -10.64 -14.97 -47.43
N PRO A 383 -11.04 -16.02 -48.17
CA PRO A 383 -11.10 -15.94 -49.62
C PRO A 383 -12.04 -14.80 -50.02
N MET A 384 -11.58 -13.90 -50.88
CA MET A 384 -12.45 -12.85 -51.42
C MET A 384 -13.47 -13.53 -52.32
N ASP A 385 -14.76 -13.30 -52.08
CA ASP A 385 -15.81 -13.78 -52.98
C ASP A 385 -15.68 -13.07 -54.33
N PHE A 386 -15.42 -13.82 -55.40
CA PHE A 386 -15.28 -13.27 -56.75
C PHE A 386 -16.55 -12.55 -57.23
N THR A 387 -17.71 -12.84 -56.62
CA THR A 387 -18.97 -12.13 -56.90
C THR A 387 -19.04 -10.71 -56.31
N ASP A 388 -18.16 -10.35 -55.37
CA ASP A 388 -18.03 -8.97 -54.87
C ASP A 388 -17.02 -8.13 -55.67
N LEU A 389 -16.05 -8.76 -56.34
CA LEU A 389 -15.13 -8.06 -57.26
C LEU A 389 -15.84 -7.48 -58.49
N SER A 390 -16.94 -8.10 -58.92
CA SER A 390 -17.78 -7.60 -60.02
C SER A 390 -18.64 -6.39 -59.63
N ARG A 391 -18.65 -5.98 -58.35
CA ARG A 391 -19.29 -4.76 -57.84
C ARG A 391 -18.36 -3.55 -57.76
N LEU A 392 -17.06 -3.71 -58.07
CA LEU A 392 -16.14 -2.58 -58.18
C LEU A 392 -16.62 -1.65 -59.31
N PRO A 393 -16.61 -0.32 -59.12
CA PRO A 393 -17.11 0.60 -60.14
C PRO A 393 -16.33 0.40 -61.45
N LEU A 394 -17.07 0.03 -62.50
CA LEU A 394 -16.62 -0.20 -63.89
C LEU A 394 -15.94 1.02 -64.56
N SER A 395 -15.75 2.12 -63.84
CA SER A 395 -15.05 3.33 -64.32
C SER A 395 -13.51 3.17 -64.37
N LEU A 396 -12.97 1.97 -64.16
CA LEU A 396 -11.54 1.69 -64.28
C LEU A 396 -11.13 1.12 -65.65
N HIS A 397 -12.03 1.11 -66.64
CA HIS A 397 -11.68 0.76 -68.01
C HIS A 397 -10.74 1.82 -68.63
N GLU A 398 -9.44 1.54 -68.59
CA GLU A 398 -8.54 1.99 -69.65
C GLU A 398 -9.01 1.33 -70.97
N PRO A 399 -8.87 2.02 -72.13
CA PRO A 399 -9.15 1.40 -73.42
C PRO A 399 -8.35 0.09 -73.58
N PRO A 400 -8.87 -0.90 -74.34
CA PRO A 400 -8.20 -2.18 -74.47
C PRO A 400 -6.75 -2.00 -74.94
N PRO A 401 -5.78 -2.72 -74.34
CA PRO A 401 -4.40 -2.61 -74.75
C PRO A 401 -4.25 -3.06 -76.20
N ILE A 402 -3.39 -2.34 -76.93
CA ILE A 402 -3.00 -2.71 -78.31
C ILE A 402 -2.39 -4.12 -78.26
N PRO A 403 -2.79 -5.06 -79.15
CA PRO A 403 -2.27 -6.43 -79.10
C PRO A 403 -0.75 -6.44 -79.29
N GLY A 404 0.00 -6.92 -78.30
CA GLY A 404 1.44 -7.18 -78.44
C GLY A 404 2.38 -6.69 -77.33
N GLN A 405 1.90 -6.12 -76.22
CA GLN A 405 2.77 -5.81 -75.07
C GLN A 405 2.72 -6.89 -73.98
N PRO A 406 3.86 -7.36 -73.45
CA PRO A 406 3.87 -8.26 -72.31
C PRO A 406 3.44 -7.52 -71.05
N GLU A 407 2.29 -7.93 -70.48
CA GLU A 407 1.85 -7.49 -69.15
C GLU A 407 2.80 -8.07 -68.10
N THR A 408 3.64 -7.21 -67.54
CA THR A 408 4.50 -7.59 -66.41
C THR A 408 3.70 -7.39 -65.12
N ILE A 409 3.32 -8.46 -64.44
CA ILE A 409 2.78 -8.40 -63.08
C ILE A 409 3.92 -7.86 -62.18
N GLN A 410 3.92 -6.56 -61.89
CA GLN A 410 4.87 -5.97 -60.94
C GLN A 410 4.50 -6.42 -59.53
N LEU A 411 5.14 -7.49 -59.06
CA LEU A 411 5.29 -7.75 -57.64
C LEU A 411 5.93 -6.53 -56.98
N LEU A 412 5.39 -6.06 -55.85
CA LEU A 412 5.92 -4.98 -55.00
C LEU A 412 7.27 -5.36 -54.32
N SER A 413 8.15 -6.06 -55.04
CA SER A 413 9.32 -6.73 -54.49
C SER A 413 10.65 -6.00 -54.69
N GLU A 414 10.78 -5.01 -55.59
CA GLU A 414 12.11 -4.44 -55.87
C GLU A 414 12.10 -2.91 -55.92
N GLY A 415 12.78 -2.30 -54.95
CA GLY A 415 12.94 -0.86 -54.84
C GLY A 415 12.96 -0.39 -53.38
N ALA A 416 14.13 -0.45 -52.73
CA ALA A 416 14.32 0.19 -51.43
C ALA A 416 14.29 1.72 -51.60
N THR A 417 13.34 2.39 -50.96
CA THR A 417 13.34 3.86 -50.89
C THR A 417 14.25 4.30 -49.75
N PRO A 418 15.11 5.33 -49.95
CA PRO A 418 16.02 5.78 -48.90
C PRO A 418 15.22 6.32 -47.70
N ARG A 419 15.63 5.93 -46.48
CA ARG A 419 15.05 6.41 -45.22
C ARG A 419 15.29 7.91 -45.09
N SER A 420 14.23 8.72 -44.93
CA SER A 420 14.36 10.12 -44.50
C SER A 420 14.77 10.17 -43.02
N SER A 421 15.48 11.23 -42.60
CA SER A 421 15.88 11.47 -41.20
C SER A 421 14.70 11.44 -40.21
N ASP A 422 13.49 11.76 -40.69
CA ASP A 422 12.30 11.96 -39.85
C ASP A 422 11.44 10.68 -39.69
N CYS A 423 11.94 9.52 -40.15
CA CYS A 423 11.17 8.27 -40.13
C CYS A 423 11.35 7.52 -38.79
N PRO A 424 10.26 7.08 -38.12
CA PRO A 424 10.36 6.34 -36.86
C PRO A 424 11.13 5.02 -36.98
N ASN A 425 11.84 4.61 -35.93
CA ASN A 425 12.70 3.42 -35.91
C ASN A 425 11.97 2.10 -36.23
N TRP A 426 10.68 2.01 -35.90
CA TRP A 426 9.83 0.84 -36.20
C TRP A 426 9.35 0.78 -37.66
N CYS A 427 9.64 1.80 -38.48
CA CYS A 427 9.21 1.85 -39.88
C CYS A 427 10.15 1.06 -40.81
N GLN A 428 9.54 0.26 -41.68
CA GLN A 428 10.24 -0.57 -42.67
C GLN A 428 9.95 -0.17 -44.13
N CYS A 429 9.04 0.79 -44.35
CA CYS A 429 8.63 1.23 -45.68
C CYS A 429 9.09 2.66 -46.06
N GLY A 430 9.75 3.36 -45.14
CA GLY A 430 10.28 4.72 -45.35
C GLY A 430 9.24 5.85 -45.40
N LYS A 431 7.94 5.58 -45.23
CA LYS A 431 6.86 6.58 -45.35
C LYS A 431 5.97 6.73 -44.10
N CYS A 432 6.35 6.15 -42.95
CA CYS A 432 5.59 6.33 -41.71
C CYS A 432 5.96 7.65 -41.03
N LEU A 433 5.01 8.21 -40.28
CA LEU A 433 5.19 9.39 -39.44
C LEU A 433 4.81 9.06 -37.99
N PRO A 434 5.39 9.76 -36.99
CA PRO A 434 5.01 9.58 -35.59
C PRO A 434 3.54 9.95 -35.34
N SER A 435 2.92 9.31 -34.35
CA SER A 435 1.53 9.60 -33.98
C SER A 435 1.45 10.88 -33.16
N GLN A 436 0.35 11.63 -33.37
CA GLN A 436 0.02 12.85 -32.64
C GLN A 436 -0.81 12.57 -31.37
N LEU A 437 -1.08 11.30 -31.04
CA LEU A 437 -1.86 10.92 -29.87
C LEU A 437 -1.05 11.08 -28.55
N PRO A 438 -1.74 11.20 -27.41
CA PRO A 438 -1.12 11.17 -26.09
C PRO A 438 -0.26 9.91 -25.89
N GLU A 439 0.78 10.03 -25.06
CA GLU A 439 1.79 8.98 -24.86
C GLU A 439 1.21 7.61 -24.49
N ARG A 440 0.12 7.58 -23.70
CA ARG A 440 -0.59 6.35 -23.30
C ARG A 440 -1.33 5.60 -24.43
N GLN A 441 -1.48 6.21 -25.61
CA GLN A 441 -2.17 5.61 -26.75
C GLN A 441 -1.32 5.60 -28.03
N ARG A 442 -0.13 6.22 -28.00
CA ARG A 442 0.76 6.38 -29.15
C ARG A 442 1.12 5.04 -29.79
N TRP A 443 1.46 4.05 -28.98
CA TRP A 443 1.89 2.72 -29.42
C TRP A 443 0.83 1.95 -30.23
N LEU A 444 -0.46 2.30 -30.12
CA LEU A 444 -1.53 1.72 -30.95
C LEU A 444 -1.41 2.12 -32.42
N GLU A 445 -0.80 3.27 -32.71
CA GLU A 445 -0.61 3.78 -34.07
C GLU A 445 0.78 3.49 -34.64
N GLU A 446 1.67 2.90 -33.85
CA GLU A 446 3.02 2.49 -34.25
C GLU A 446 2.97 1.17 -35.03
N LEU A 447 2.46 1.26 -36.27
CA LEU A 447 2.32 0.13 -37.18
C LEU A 447 2.78 0.51 -38.59
N CYS A 448 3.67 -0.30 -39.15
CA CYS A 448 4.14 -0.23 -40.53
C CYS A 448 3.32 -1.19 -41.42
N CYS A 449 3.29 -0.96 -42.73
CA CYS A 449 2.56 -1.83 -43.66
C CYS A 449 3.26 -3.17 -43.95
N ARG A 450 4.48 -3.35 -43.44
CA ARG A 450 5.32 -4.53 -43.68
C ARG A 450 6.31 -4.73 -42.55
N LYS A 451 6.80 -5.96 -42.35
CA LYS A 451 7.78 -6.32 -41.31
C LYS A 451 9.22 -6.21 -41.80
N LYS A 452 9.48 -6.51 -43.06
CA LYS A 452 10.80 -6.39 -43.69
C LYS A 452 10.91 -5.11 -44.52
N LEU A 453 12.14 -4.59 -44.64
CA LEU A 453 12.46 -3.44 -45.49
C LEU A 453 11.95 -3.64 -46.92
N GLY A 454 11.34 -2.61 -47.50
CA GLY A 454 10.98 -2.59 -48.92
C GLY A 454 9.89 -1.58 -49.28
N ALA A 455 9.33 -1.72 -50.49
CA ALA A 455 8.34 -0.78 -51.04
C ALA A 455 7.09 -0.63 -50.16
N CYS A 456 6.61 0.61 -50.04
CA CYS A 456 5.42 0.95 -49.26
C CYS A 456 4.14 0.60 -50.01
N ILE A 457 3.12 0.06 -49.33
CA ILE A 457 1.82 -0.24 -49.95
C ILE A 457 1.16 1.00 -50.60
N THR A 458 1.45 2.19 -50.10
CA THR A 458 0.89 3.45 -50.61
C THR A 458 1.43 3.86 -51.98
N THR A 459 2.51 3.22 -52.46
CA THR A 459 3.00 3.46 -53.83
C THR A 459 2.31 2.59 -54.87
N SER A 460 1.55 1.59 -54.45
CA SER A 460 0.85 0.70 -55.37
C SER A 460 -0.29 1.42 -56.11
N GLU A 461 -0.49 1.08 -57.38
CA GLU A 461 -1.57 1.63 -58.19
C GLU A 461 -2.97 1.33 -57.62
N PRO A 462 -3.26 0.11 -57.11
CA PRO A 462 -4.52 -0.15 -56.42
C PRO A 462 -4.78 0.80 -55.25
N PHE A 463 -3.74 1.19 -54.50
CA PHE A 463 -3.91 2.15 -53.40
C PHE A 463 -4.36 3.53 -53.90
N LYS A 464 -3.78 4.02 -55.00
CA LYS A 464 -4.18 5.31 -55.60
C LYS A 464 -5.60 5.23 -56.17
N LYS A 465 -5.89 4.18 -56.94
CA LYS A 465 -7.17 4.01 -57.65
C LYS A 465 -8.35 3.70 -56.72
N LEU A 466 -8.16 2.90 -55.66
CA LEU A 466 -9.25 2.48 -54.76
C LEU A 466 -9.37 3.34 -53.49
N ILE A 467 -8.25 3.78 -52.89
CA ILE A 467 -8.26 4.41 -51.56
C ILE A 467 -8.13 5.93 -51.61
N LEU A 468 -7.47 6.50 -52.64
CA LEU A 468 -7.28 7.95 -52.77
C LEU A 468 -8.16 8.61 -53.83
N SER A 469 -8.81 7.82 -54.70
CA SER A 469 -9.65 8.37 -55.77
C SER A 469 -10.92 9.01 -55.21
N ARG A 470 -11.00 10.34 -55.27
CA ARG A 470 -12.17 11.09 -54.81
C ARG A 470 -13.45 10.67 -55.53
N HIS A 471 -13.38 10.42 -56.83
CA HIS A 471 -14.52 9.98 -57.64
C HIS A 471 -15.05 8.62 -57.19
N VAL A 472 -14.15 7.65 -56.93
CA VAL A 472 -14.54 6.31 -56.45
C VAL A 472 -15.18 6.39 -55.06
N LEU A 473 -14.58 7.16 -54.15
CA LEU A 473 -15.11 7.30 -52.80
C LEU A 473 -16.46 8.05 -52.77
N GLN A 474 -16.64 9.08 -53.59
CA GLN A 474 -17.93 9.76 -53.75
C GLN A 474 -18.97 8.81 -54.33
N PHE A 475 -18.61 8.04 -55.35
CA PHE A 475 -19.49 7.01 -55.90
C PHE A 475 -19.91 5.99 -54.84
N LEU A 476 -18.97 5.49 -54.04
CA LEU A 476 -19.28 4.53 -52.96
C LEU A 476 -20.18 5.15 -51.88
N LEU A 477 -19.96 6.42 -51.52
CA LEU A 477 -20.81 7.14 -50.58
C LEU A 477 -22.23 7.32 -51.14
N HIS A 478 -22.38 7.70 -52.41
CA HIS A 478 -23.68 7.83 -53.07
C HIS A 478 -24.36 6.48 -53.35
N TYR A 479 -23.59 5.42 -53.61
CA TYR A 479 -24.12 4.07 -53.75
C TYR A 479 -24.71 3.60 -52.42
N GLN A 480 -24.07 3.95 -51.30
CA GLN A 480 -24.58 3.64 -49.97
C GLN A 480 -25.76 4.55 -49.58
N GLU A 481 -25.73 5.84 -49.96
CA GLU A 481 -26.75 6.82 -49.65
C GLU A 481 -26.98 7.78 -50.85
N PRO A 482 -27.94 7.47 -51.75
CA PRO A 482 -28.12 8.23 -53.01
C PRO A 482 -28.49 9.70 -52.83
N LEU A 483 -29.08 10.06 -51.70
CA LEU A 483 -29.51 11.43 -51.38
C LEU A 483 -28.51 12.20 -50.50
N LEU A 484 -27.31 11.65 -50.29
CA LEU A 484 -26.27 12.28 -49.47
C LEU A 484 -25.87 13.65 -50.03
N VAL A 485 -26.20 14.72 -49.31
CA VAL A 485 -25.74 16.08 -49.62
C VAL A 485 -24.35 16.27 -49.01
N LEU A 486 -23.33 16.26 -49.86
CA LEU A 486 -21.95 16.50 -49.46
C LEU A 486 -21.72 17.99 -49.22
N ASP A 487 -21.95 18.44 -47.97
CA ASP A 487 -21.61 19.81 -47.55
C ASP A 487 -20.09 20.04 -47.58
N ALA A 488 -19.65 21.24 -47.97
CA ALA A 488 -18.25 21.56 -48.26
C ALA A 488 -17.32 21.33 -47.04
N ASP A 489 -17.86 21.42 -45.82
CA ASP A 489 -17.12 21.25 -44.56
C ASP A 489 -17.04 19.80 -44.07
N SER A 490 -18.05 18.96 -44.34
CA SER A 490 -18.10 17.56 -43.85
C SER A 490 -17.61 16.53 -44.88
N THR A 491 -17.54 16.91 -46.15
CA THR A 491 -17.17 16.03 -47.29
C THR A 491 -15.82 15.33 -47.07
N ASN A 492 -14.77 16.05 -46.68
CA ASN A 492 -13.45 15.44 -46.48
C ASN A 492 -13.42 14.46 -45.30
N SER A 493 -14.29 14.65 -44.31
CA SER A 493 -14.39 13.70 -43.20
C SER A 493 -15.01 12.39 -43.67
N GLN A 494 -16.15 12.45 -44.35
CA GLN A 494 -16.83 11.26 -44.88
C GLN A 494 -15.95 10.51 -45.88
N LEU A 495 -15.25 11.23 -46.77
CA LEU A 495 -14.29 10.62 -47.70
C LEU A 495 -13.12 9.94 -46.98
N ARG A 496 -12.56 10.54 -45.91
CA ARG A 496 -11.54 9.86 -45.07
C ARG A 496 -12.06 8.57 -44.47
N HIS A 497 -13.25 8.60 -43.87
CA HIS A 497 -13.83 7.43 -43.21
C HIS A 497 -14.16 6.33 -44.25
N CYS A 498 -14.66 6.71 -45.41
CA CYS A 498 -14.84 5.80 -46.55
C CYS A 498 -13.51 5.19 -46.99
N ALA A 499 -12.46 6.00 -47.18
CA ALA A 499 -11.13 5.52 -47.54
C ALA A 499 -10.53 4.54 -46.52
N TYR A 500 -10.74 4.77 -45.22
CA TYR A 500 -10.32 3.83 -44.18
C TYR A 500 -11.05 2.48 -44.32
N ARG A 501 -12.37 2.50 -44.55
CA ARG A 501 -13.17 1.29 -44.76
C ARG A 501 -12.79 0.55 -46.04
N CYS A 502 -12.54 1.28 -47.14
CA CYS A 502 -12.05 0.68 -48.38
C CYS A 502 -10.71 -0.02 -48.17
N TYR A 503 -9.79 0.58 -47.43
CA TYR A 503 -8.51 -0.04 -47.11
C TYR A 503 -8.67 -1.29 -46.25
N THR A 504 -9.48 -1.23 -45.18
CA THR A 504 -9.67 -2.37 -44.29
C THR A 504 -10.41 -3.51 -45.00
N MET A 505 -11.40 -3.22 -45.82
CA MET A 505 -12.05 -4.24 -46.65
C MET A 505 -11.07 -4.87 -47.65
N TRP A 506 -10.27 -4.05 -48.34
CA TRP A 506 -9.29 -4.54 -49.32
C TRP A 506 -8.23 -5.48 -48.70
N ARG A 507 -7.81 -5.22 -47.46
CA ARG A 507 -6.75 -5.99 -46.79
C ARG A 507 -7.24 -7.14 -45.93
N PHE A 508 -8.40 -7.00 -45.30
CA PHE A 508 -8.89 -7.95 -44.31
C PHE A 508 -10.02 -8.83 -44.84
N GLY A 509 -10.66 -8.46 -45.96
CA GLY A 509 -11.55 -9.33 -46.75
C GLY A 509 -12.93 -9.59 -46.14
N SER A 510 -13.11 -9.39 -44.84
CA SER A 510 -14.41 -9.46 -44.16
C SER A 510 -14.66 -8.22 -43.32
N GLN A 511 -15.95 -7.84 -43.21
CA GLN A 511 -16.38 -6.70 -42.39
C GLN A 511 -15.98 -6.88 -40.91
N ASP A 512 -16.09 -8.10 -40.39
CA ASP A 512 -15.78 -8.47 -39.01
C ASP A 512 -14.32 -8.23 -38.64
N LEU A 513 -13.40 -8.51 -39.57
CA LEU A 513 -11.98 -8.25 -39.37
C LEU A 513 -11.66 -6.77 -39.62
N ALA A 514 -12.34 -6.15 -40.60
CA ALA A 514 -12.16 -4.77 -40.99
C ALA A 514 -12.55 -3.75 -39.89
N ASP A 515 -13.55 -4.08 -39.08
CA ASP A 515 -14.04 -3.20 -38.00
C ASP A 515 -13.07 -3.10 -36.82
N PHE A 516 -12.27 -4.15 -36.57
CA PHE A 516 -11.21 -4.15 -35.56
C PHE A 516 -9.80 -3.99 -36.16
N ALA A 517 -9.71 -3.64 -37.44
CA ALA A 517 -8.44 -3.51 -38.16
C ALA A 517 -7.74 -2.19 -37.84
N ILE A 518 -6.43 -2.28 -37.57
CA ILE A 518 -5.59 -1.11 -37.37
C ILE A 518 -4.83 -0.81 -38.66
N LEU A 519 -4.99 0.42 -39.18
CA LEU A 519 -4.29 0.87 -40.38
C LEU A 519 -2.81 1.18 -40.07
N PRO A 520 -1.87 0.86 -40.97
CA PRO A 520 -0.50 1.34 -40.88
C PRO A 520 -0.41 2.88 -40.91
N SER A 521 0.59 3.42 -40.23
CA SER A 521 0.87 4.88 -40.18
C SER A 521 1.03 5.48 -41.58
N CYS A 522 1.80 4.84 -42.46
CA CYS A 522 1.99 5.33 -43.84
C CYS A 522 0.67 5.49 -44.61
N CYS A 523 -0.26 4.54 -44.48
CA CYS A 523 -1.56 4.58 -45.15
C CYS A 523 -2.45 5.67 -44.55
N ARG A 524 -2.55 5.70 -43.22
CA ARG A 524 -3.35 6.66 -42.47
C ARG A 524 -2.92 8.10 -42.76
N TRP A 525 -1.62 8.39 -42.73
CA TRP A 525 -1.11 9.73 -43.04
C TRP A 525 -1.29 10.10 -44.51
N ARG A 526 -1.14 9.16 -45.44
CA ARG A 526 -1.38 9.43 -46.87
C ARG A 526 -2.84 9.82 -47.12
N ILE A 527 -3.79 9.10 -46.51
CA ILE A 527 -5.23 9.40 -46.59
C ILE A 527 -5.54 10.75 -45.93
N ARG A 528 -4.98 11.04 -44.75
CA ARG A 528 -5.16 12.32 -44.04
C ARG A 528 -4.63 13.52 -44.83
N ARG A 529 -3.56 13.34 -45.61
CA ARG A 529 -3.00 14.39 -46.49
C ARG A 529 -3.91 14.65 -47.71
N GLU A 530 -4.46 13.59 -48.28
CA GLU A 530 -5.37 13.69 -49.44
C GLU A 530 -6.72 14.33 -49.05
N PHE A 531 -7.22 13.97 -47.87
CA PHE A 531 -8.48 14.47 -47.33
C PHE A 531 -8.24 15.13 -45.97
N PRO A 532 -7.77 16.39 -45.91
CA PRO A 532 -7.36 17.06 -44.67
C PRO A 532 -8.54 17.49 -43.80
N LYS A 533 -8.30 17.69 -42.49
CA LYS A 533 -9.26 18.24 -41.53
C LYS A 533 -8.96 19.73 -41.33
N ARG A 534 -9.96 20.60 -41.44
CA ARG A 534 -9.78 22.07 -41.34
C ARG A 534 -9.42 22.51 -39.92
N GLU A 535 -10.05 21.93 -38.89
CA GLU A 535 -9.81 22.28 -37.49
C GLU A 535 -9.75 21.05 -36.56
N GLY A 536 -8.87 21.11 -35.54
CA GLY A 536 -8.72 20.09 -34.49
C GLY A 536 -7.85 18.88 -34.84
N GLN A 537 -7.46 18.10 -33.81
CA GLN A 537 -6.63 16.91 -33.98
C GLN A 537 -7.41 15.74 -34.59
N TYR A 538 -6.69 14.81 -35.23
CA TYR A 538 -7.27 13.54 -35.70
C TYR A 538 -7.47 12.59 -34.52
N SER A 539 -8.66 12.01 -34.38
CA SER A 539 -8.87 10.90 -33.46
C SER A 539 -8.17 9.64 -33.97
N GLY A 540 -7.63 8.86 -33.03
CA GLY A 540 -7.07 7.53 -33.31
C GLY A 540 -8.15 6.48 -33.60
N PHE A 541 -7.74 5.22 -33.66
CA PHE A 541 -8.67 4.09 -33.70
C PHE A 541 -9.60 4.15 -32.49
N LYS A 542 -10.90 4.16 -32.74
CA LYS A 542 -11.92 3.93 -31.73
C LYS A 542 -12.44 2.52 -31.96
N SER A 543 -12.48 1.72 -30.90
CA SER A 543 -13.24 0.48 -30.94
C SER A 543 -14.65 0.82 -31.44
N PRO A 544 -15.19 0.10 -32.45
CA PRO A 544 -16.56 0.30 -32.89
C PRO A 544 -17.60 -0.09 -31.81
N TYR A 545 -17.13 -0.56 -30.65
CA TYR A 545 -17.89 -1.04 -29.49
C TYR A 545 -17.46 -0.35 -28.21
#